data_AF-A0A1Y5F8W8-F1
#
_entry.id   AF-A0A1Y5F8W8-F1
#
_cell.length_a   1.000
_cell.length_b   1.000
_cell.length_c   1.000
_cell.angle_alpha   90.00
_cell.angle_beta   90.00
_cell.angle_gamma   90.00
#
_symmetry.space_group_name_H-M   'P 1'
#
loop_
_entity.id
_entity.type
_entity.pdbx_description
1 polymer ?
#
loop_
_entity_poly.entity_id
_entity_poly.type
_entity_poly.pdbx_seq_one_letter_code
_entity_poly.pdbx_strand_id
1 'polypeptide(L)'
;MKNILILSVFTFSLFTSLSSFASSTNCEEETYTVSWHDYDSAWNDSCKNFIKAAMIKKGCDTKVLKRLSWSEVTSVRQGSSLVCIYNSEGGIYQVMSSEMAEPHRALLLYSRLD
;
A
#
# COMPACT_ATOMS: atom_id res chain seq x y z
N MET A 1 -6.51 51.01 -15.21
CA MET A 1 -6.39 50.03 -14.10
C MET A 1 -6.99 48.64 -14.40
N LYS A 2 -7.52 48.36 -15.60
CA LYS A 2 -8.10 47.03 -15.95
C LYS A 2 -7.09 45.99 -16.45
N ASN A 3 -5.92 46.41 -16.94
CA ASN A 3 -4.95 45.51 -17.59
C ASN A 3 -3.95 44.84 -16.64
N ILE A 4 -3.84 45.30 -15.38
CA ILE A 4 -2.90 44.75 -14.39
C ILE A 4 -3.49 43.50 -13.70
N LEU A 5 -4.81 43.45 -13.55
CA LEU A 5 -5.54 42.33 -12.94
C LEU A 5 -5.57 41.07 -13.82
N ILE A 6 -5.45 41.22 -15.15
CA ILE A 6 -5.49 40.08 -16.08
C ILE A 6 -4.16 39.32 -16.08
N LEU A 7 -3.04 40.03 -15.88
CA LEU A 7 -1.70 39.42 -15.83
C LEU A 7 -1.48 38.52 -14.60
N SER A 8 -2.10 38.86 -13.45
CA SER A 8 -1.98 38.06 -12.22
C SER A 8 -2.83 36.78 -12.24
N VAL A 9 -3.97 36.79 -12.94
CA VAL A 9 -4.83 35.60 -13.07
C VAL A 9 -4.22 34.57 -14.04
N PHE A 10 -3.56 35.04 -15.10
CA PHE A 10 -2.87 34.16 -16.05
C PHE A 10 -1.63 33.49 -15.44
N THR A 11 -0.92 34.18 -14.56
CA THR A 11 0.27 33.62 -13.88
C THR A 11 -0.08 32.65 -12.75
N PHE A 12 -1.22 32.84 -12.05
CA PHE A 12 -1.68 31.86 -11.05
C PHE A 12 -2.14 30.54 -11.67
N SER A 13 -2.63 30.57 -12.92
CA SER A 13 -3.12 29.39 -13.64
C SER A 13 -2.02 28.51 -14.22
N LEU A 14 -0.77 29.00 -14.29
CA LEU A 14 0.36 28.22 -14.81
C LEU A 14 1.01 27.33 -13.73
N PHE A 15 0.92 27.71 -12.45
CA PHE A 15 1.55 26.97 -11.35
C PHE A 15 0.75 25.76 -10.86
N THR A 16 -0.51 25.59 -11.26
CA THR A 16 -1.34 24.43 -10.86
C THR A 16 -1.16 23.21 -11.77
N SER A 17 -0.37 23.31 -12.84
CA SER A 17 -0.19 22.22 -13.82
C SER A 17 1.02 21.30 -13.56
N LEU A 18 1.84 21.58 -12.53
CA LEU A 18 3.12 20.89 -12.29
C LEU A 18 3.07 19.73 -11.27
N SER A 19 1.91 19.36 -10.74
CA SER A 19 1.82 18.35 -9.67
C SER A 19 1.59 16.90 -10.14
N SER A 20 1.62 16.61 -11.44
CA SER A 20 1.13 15.31 -11.97
C SER A 20 2.16 14.48 -12.73
N PHE A 21 3.37 14.28 -12.22
CA PHE A 21 4.25 13.17 -12.67
C PHE A 21 5.18 12.68 -11.55
N ALA A 22 4.65 12.29 -10.39
CA ALA A 22 5.38 11.39 -9.52
C ALA A 22 5.26 9.97 -10.11
N SER A 23 6.34 9.49 -10.72
CA SER A 23 6.47 8.13 -11.24
C SER A 23 6.16 7.13 -10.13
N SER A 24 5.07 6.39 -10.27
CA SER A 24 4.55 5.42 -9.29
C SER A 24 5.32 4.08 -9.26
N THR A 25 6.65 4.13 -9.32
CA THR A 25 7.54 2.96 -9.34
C THR A 25 8.12 2.60 -7.98
N ASN A 26 7.84 3.40 -6.95
CA ASN A 26 8.71 3.50 -5.78
C ASN A 26 8.15 2.84 -4.51
N CYS A 27 7.03 2.12 -4.59
CA CYS A 27 6.32 1.71 -3.37
C CYS A 27 6.97 0.55 -2.59
N GLU A 28 7.99 -0.06 -3.18
CA GLU A 28 8.81 -1.14 -2.62
C GLU A 28 10.27 -0.71 -2.41
N GLU A 29 10.56 0.60 -2.44
CA GLU A 29 11.93 1.15 -2.32
C GLU A 29 12.48 1.19 -0.89
N GLU A 30 11.61 1.12 0.11
CA GLU A 30 11.99 1.19 1.53
C GLU A 30 11.30 0.06 2.31
N THR A 31 12.00 -0.50 3.30
CA THR A 31 11.40 -1.39 4.29
C THR A 31 10.37 -0.62 5.11
N TYR A 32 9.20 -1.21 5.35
CA TYR A 32 8.14 -0.55 6.10
C TYR A 32 7.26 -1.51 6.89
N THR A 33 6.54 -0.95 7.86
CA THR A 33 5.53 -1.66 8.65
C THR A 33 4.19 -0.96 8.54
N VAL A 34 3.12 -1.74 8.44
CA VAL A 34 1.74 -1.27 8.51
C VAL A 34 1.00 -2.07 9.57
N SER A 35 0.36 -1.36 10.50
CA SER A 35 -0.54 -1.95 11.47
C SER A 35 -1.98 -1.53 11.20
N TRP A 36 -2.90 -2.43 11.50
CA TRP A 36 -4.33 -2.16 11.53
C TRP A 36 -4.92 -2.55 12.89
N HIS A 37 -5.89 -1.75 13.29
CA HIS A 37 -6.69 -1.95 14.49
C HIS A 37 -8.13 -1.94 14.03
N ASP A 38 -8.88 -2.97 14.40
CA ASP A 38 -10.26 -3.17 13.99
C ASP A 38 -10.41 -3.28 12.46
N TYR A 39 -9.65 -4.20 11.86
CA TYR A 39 -9.76 -4.46 10.43
C TYR A 39 -10.98 -5.35 10.12
N ASP A 40 -11.54 -5.21 8.92
CA ASP A 40 -12.65 -6.04 8.44
C ASP A 40 -12.23 -7.51 8.37
N SER A 41 -12.96 -8.39 9.06
CA SER A 41 -12.73 -9.84 9.08
C SER A 41 -12.59 -10.47 7.69
N ALA A 42 -13.26 -9.92 6.66
CA ALA A 42 -13.12 -10.40 5.28
C ALA A 42 -11.68 -10.31 4.74
N TRP A 43 -10.83 -9.45 5.33
CA TRP A 43 -9.42 -9.38 4.96
C TRP A 43 -8.66 -10.63 5.41
N ASN A 44 -9.10 -11.24 6.51
CA ASN A 44 -8.49 -12.43 7.08
C ASN A 44 -8.66 -13.66 6.18
N ASP A 45 -9.46 -13.60 5.12
CA ASP A 45 -9.60 -14.66 4.11
C ASP A 45 -8.34 -14.83 3.24
N SER A 46 -7.50 -13.80 3.12
CA SER A 46 -6.32 -13.86 2.26
C SER A 46 -5.26 -12.83 2.59
N CYS A 47 -4.00 -13.27 2.65
CA CYS A 47 -2.81 -12.42 2.74
C CYS A 47 -2.78 -11.30 1.70
N LYS A 48 -3.34 -11.58 0.52
CA LYS A 48 -3.40 -10.64 -0.60
C LYS A 48 -4.15 -9.37 -0.22
N ASN A 49 -5.14 -9.45 0.65
CA ASN A 49 -5.94 -8.31 1.08
C ASN A 49 -5.09 -7.33 1.89
N PHE A 50 -4.35 -7.83 2.88
CA PHE A 50 -3.43 -7.02 3.69
C PHE A 50 -2.30 -6.41 2.85
N ILE A 51 -1.70 -7.21 1.95
CA ILE A 51 -0.60 -6.74 1.09
C ILE A 51 -1.08 -5.65 0.13
N LYS A 52 -2.21 -5.87 -0.57
CA LYS A 52 -2.78 -4.84 -1.46
C LYS A 52 -3.14 -3.57 -0.69
N ALA A 53 -3.72 -3.69 0.50
CA ALA A 53 -4.04 -2.56 1.33
C ALA A 53 -2.79 -1.77 1.76
N ALA A 54 -1.71 -2.46 2.16
CA ALA A 54 -0.43 -1.82 2.49
C ALA A 54 0.17 -1.10 1.27
N MET A 55 0.21 -1.77 0.13
CA MET A 55 0.72 -1.23 -1.13
C MET A 55 -0.05 0.03 -1.56
N ILE A 56 -1.39 0.01 -1.49
CA ILE A 56 -2.22 1.19 -1.76
C ILE A 56 -1.90 2.31 -0.77
N LYS A 57 -1.80 1.99 0.53
CA LYS A 57 -1.45 2.98 1.57
C LYS A 57 -0.06 3.61 1.34
N LYS A 58 0.87 2.87 0.71
CA LYS A 58 2.19 3.34 0.30
C LYS A 58 2.22 4.04 -1.06
N GLY A 59 1.08 4.17 -1.73
CA GLY A 59 0.98 4.87 -3.01
C GLY A 59 1.40 4.03 -4.22
N CYS A 60 1.42 2.70 -4.12
CA CYS A 60 1.59 1.85 -5.30
C CYS A 60 0.48 2.11 -6.32
N ASP A 61 0.83 2.21 -7.60
CA ASP A 61 -0.15 2.20 -8.68
C ASP A 61 -0.86 0.83 -8.73
N THR A 62 -2.16 0.86 -8.95
CA THR A 62 -3.01 -0.28 -9.32
C THR A 62 -2.43 -1.19 -10.41
N LYS A 63 -1.62 -0.67 -11.34
CA LYS A 63 -0.91 -1.46 -12.36
C LYS A 63 0.16 -2.36 -11.77
N VAL A 64 0.83 -1.95 -10.69
CA VAL A 64 1.78 -2.79 -9.95
C VAL A 64 1.01 -3.93 -9.28
N LEU A 65 -0.11 -3.63 -8.62
CA LEU A 65 -0.96 -4.63 -7.96
C LEU A 65 -1.47 -5.73 -8.90
N LYS A 66 -1.74 -5.38 -10.16
CA LYS A 66 -2.21 -6.33 -11.18
C LYS A 66 -1.12 -7.28 -11.69
N ARG A 67 0.15 -6.91 -11.55
CA ARG A 67 1.30 -7.70 -12.00
C ARG A 67 1.82 -8.67 -10.96
N LEU A 68 1.43 -8.50 -9.69
CA LEU A 68 1.82 -9.39 -8.61
C LEU A 68 1.35 -10.83 -8.89
N SER A 69 2.31 -11.74 -9.02
CA SER A 69 2.03 -13.17 -9.00
C SER A 69 1.82 -13.59 -7.56
N TRP A 70 0.67 -14.19 -7.26
CA TRP A 70 0.34 -14.66 -5.92
C TRP A 70 0.58 -16.15 -5.72
N SER A 71 1.32 -16.79 -6.63
CA SER A 71 1.69 -18.21 -6.51
C SER A 71 2.66 -18.47 -5.35
N GLU A 72 3.41 -17.45 -4.94
CA GLU A 72 4.48 -17.56 -3.94
C GLU A 72 4.06 -17.13 -2.52
N VAL A 73 2.77 -17.27 -2.20
CA VAL A 73 2.28 -17.00 -0.84
C VAL A 73 2.37 -18.28 -0.03
N THR A 74 3.21 -18.27 1.00
CA THR A 74 3.22 -19.32 2.04
C THR A 74 2.40 -18.84 3.22
N SER A 75 1.34 -19.55 3.59
CA SER A 75 0.44 -19.16 4.68
C SER A 75 0.18 -20.29 5.66
N VAL A 76 0.13 -19.94 6.94
CA VAL A 76 -0.30 -20.81 8.03
C VAL A 76 -1.50 -20.17 8.70
N ARG A 77 -2.55 -20.95 8.94
CA ARG A 77 -3.74 -20.54 9.69
C ARG A 77 -3.86 -21.37 10.96
N GLN A 78 -4.14 -20.70 12.07
CA GLN A 78 -4.47 -21.35 13.34
C GLN A 78 -5.66 -20.63 13.98
N GLY A 79 -6.80 -21.31 14.01
CA GLY A 79 -8.07 -20.67 14.36
C GLY A 79 -8.36 -19.47 13.47
N SER A 80 -8.70 -18.34 14.08
CA SER A 80 -8.97 -17.06 13.40
C SER A 80 -7.72 -16.18 13.27
N SER A 81 -6.52 -16.78 13.32
CA SER A 81 -5.25 -16.09 13.10
C SER A 81 -4.59 -16.58 11.81
N LEU A 82 -3.95 -15.66 11.10
CA LEU A 82 -3.28 -15.88 9.84
C LEU A 82 -1.86 -15.33 9.91
N VAL A 83 -0.90 -16.14 9.51
CA VAL A 83 0.48 -15.72 9.28
C VAL A 83 0.86 -16.09 7.86
N CYS A 84 1.52 -15.19 7.14
CA CYS A 84 2.02 -15.51 5.82
C CYS A 84 3.20 -14.69 5.37
N ILE A 85 3.91 -15.29 4.42
CA ILE A 85 5.07 -14.73 3.75
C ILE A 85 4.78 -14.70 2.26
N TYR A 86 5.07 -13.58 1.62
CA TYR A 86 4.98 -13.42 0.18
C TYR A 86 6.28 -12.81 -0.33
N ASN A 87 6.96 -13.54 -1.21
CA ASN A 87 8.15 -13.06 -1.90
C ASN A 87 7.69 -12.31 -3.16
N SER A 88 7.94 -11.01 -3.17
CA SER A 88 7.75 -10.14 -4.33
C SER A 88 9.09 -9.88 -5.01
N GLU A 89 9.07 -9.27 -6.19
CA GLU A 89 10.31 -8.90 -6.89
C GLU A 89 11.15 -7.89 -6.10
N GLY A 90 10.53 -6.94 -5.39
CA GLY A 90 11.25 -5.91 -4.63
C GLY A 90 11.64 -6.33 -3.21
N GLY A 91 10.98 -7.35 -2.65
CA GLY A 91 11.13 -7.67 -1.24
C GLY A 91 10.23 -8.77 -0.71
N ILE A 92 10.24 -8.94 0.60
CA ILE A 92 9.47 -9.96 1.31
C ILE A 92 8.40 -9.28 2.16
N TYR A 93 7.15 -9.65 1.91
CA TYR A 93 6.02 -9.29 2.75
C TYR A 93 5.79 -10.37 3.80
N GLN A 94 5.58 -9.95 5.04
CA GLN A 94 5.24 -10.79 6.17
C GLN A 94 3.98 -10.23 6.81
N VAL A 95 2.93 -11.02 6.91
CA VAL A 95 1.65 -10.64 7.51
C VAL A 95 1.37 -11.51 8.72
N MET A 96 0.90 -10.88 9.79
CA MET A 96 0.38 -11.52 10.97
C MET A 96 -0.95 -10.85 11.32
N SER A 97 -2.04 -11.61 11.35
CA SER A 97 -3.35 -11.10 11.73
C SER A 97 -4.04 -12.05 12.70
N SER A 98 -4.88 -11.48 13.57
CA SER A 98 -5.66 -12.22 14.54
C SER A 98 -7.02 -11.55 14.71
N GLU A 99 -8.08 -12.31 14.49
CA GLU A 99 -9.46 -11.95 14.88
C GLU A 99 -9.77 -12.38 16.32
N MET A 100 -8.86 -13.12 16.96
CA MET A 100 -8.98 -13.47 18.37
C MET A 100 -8.55 -12.33 19.31
N ALA A 101 -7.79 -11.36 18.79
CA ALA A 101 -7.52 -10.11 19.49
C ALA A 101 -8.75 -9.19 19.35
N GLU A 102 -9.20 -8.60 20.45
CA GLU A 102 -10.25 -7.57 20.45
C GLU A 102 -9.66 -6.17 20.67
N PRO A 103 -9.89 -5.20 19.76
CA PRO A 103 -10.42 -5.38 18.39
C PRO A 103 -9.42 -6.14 17.50
N HIS A 104 -9.89 -6.66 16.37
CA HIS A 104 -9.07 -7.42 15.43
C HIS A 104 -7.76 -6.68 15.10
N ARG A 105 -6.62 -7.38 15.13
CA ARG A 105 -5.29 -6.76 14.89
C ARG A 105 -4.59 -7.42 13.72
N ALA A 106 -3.95 -6.61 12.89
CA ALA A 106 -3.05 -7.08 11.86
C ALA A 106 -1.78 -6.24 11.81
N LEU A 107 -0.68 -6.90 11.46
CA LEU A 107 0.63 -6.33 11.23
C LEU A 107 1.15 -6.86 9.89
N LEU A 108 1.66 -5.97 9.08
CA LEU A 108 2.40 -6.29 7.88
C LEU A 108 3.78 -5.65 7.97
N LEU A 109 4.83 -6.44 7.78
CA LEU A 109 6.18 -5.96 7.50
C LEU A 109 6.50 -6.21 6.04
N TYR A 110 7.06 -5.22 5.38
CA TYR A 110 7.71 -5.36 4.08
C TYR A 110 9.21 -5.13 4.28
N SER A 111 10.02 -6.10 3.89
CA SER A 111 11.48 -6.04 3.92
C SER A 111 12.01 -5.98 2.50
N ARG A 112 12.63 -4.87 2.12
CA ARG A 112 13.29 -4.73 0.81
C ARG A 112 14.45 -5.72 0.71
N LEU A 113 14.62 -6.34 -0.46
CA LEU A 113 15.84 -7.09 -0.79
C LEU A 113 16.88 -6.10 -1.33
N ASP A 114 18.06 -6.07 -0.72
CA ASP A 114 19.18 -5.19 -1.12
C ASP A 114 19.88 -5.66 -2.41
#